data_AF-A0A8C9X6U7-F1
#
_entry.id   AF-A0A8C9X6U7-F1
#
_cell.length_a   1.000
_cell.length_b   1.000
_cell.length_c   1.000
_cell.angle_alpha   90.00
_cell.angle_beta   90.00
_cell.angle_gamma   90.00
#
_symmetry.space_group_name_H-M   'P 1'
#
loop_
_entity.id
_entity.type
_entity.pdbx_description
1 polymer ?
#
loop_
_entity_poly.entity_id
_entity_poly.type
_entity_poly.pdbx_seq_one_letter_code
_entity_poly.pdbx_strand_id
1 'polypeptide(L)'
;MDQIHFSHTQKCMQNVFACMLNCCEGHILLLLDSSGSIANYEFSRLLHFVTELLRPFSLGRGHVRVGLLQVGTNPNLEFGLDVHSNQKGLQKALRSVSQLQGDTNTEAALRVAQQLLTETDENVPKILLWLTDGVQPGDVDKPMSELKAQGVSVLAVSTVHGNYQVLQRAVTPPLESHLYSVDIDNMDIITEDLREAIIKIIRAERLRVVHLTSHSAVLQWRPVLSADNGHYELSYESRWKTDTETRRILPGDSSWVELTKLQPETTYTAALRPESNQRLFNTLSVNFTTLPDVLSPTVVSVSDSGPRQIRVSWGPLQLARVQRYTVEYGAIPSGHVHTVTLPNQQNSTLLLGLEPGTLYLVTVSALHVNGKERAMSVRACTQEALPALADLQLTTVERQEVKVTWKAHQEGLKGYWLSSHSSSSKPFIASAYLPPTSRSTRLTRLAPSSRVCVSPVYGWGRGDGLCCTAERHTRWLS
;
A
#
# COMPACT_ATOMS: atom_id res chain seq x y z
N MET A 1 -55.24 9.62 17.23
CA MET A 1 -54.66 8.97 16.04
C MET A 1 -53.31 8.33 16.40
N ASP A 2 -53.13 7.88 17.64
CA ASP A 2 -51.79 7.76 18.26
C ASP A 2 -51.45 6.38 18.81
N GLN A 3 -52.35 5.39 18.69
CA GLN A 3 -52.04 4.00 19.07
C GLN A 3 -51.38 3.18 17.95
N ILE A 4 -51.49 3.61 16.69
CA ILE A 4 -50.91 2.87 15.56
C ILE A 4 -49.40 3.18 15.43
N HIS A 5 -48.98 4.41 15.77
CA HIS A 5 -47.59 4.84 15.61
C HIS A 5 -46.64 4.23 16.66
N PHE A 6 -47.13 3.93 17.86
CA PHE A 6 -46.35 3.26 18.92
C PHE A 6 -46.16 1.75 18.66
N SER A 7 -47.13 1.11 17.98
CA SER A 7 -47.05 -0.32 17.65
C SER A 7 -46.03 -0.61 16.55
N HIS A 8 -45.84 0.31 15.61
CA HIS A 8 -44.96 0.13 14.45
C HIS A 8 -43.48 0.30 14.81
N THR A 9 -43.14 1.20 15.73
CA THR A 9 -41.78 1.36 16.29
C THR A 9 -41.39 0.16 17.16
N GLN A 10 -42.31 -0.40 17.93
CA GLN A 10 -42.06 -1.59 18.74
C GLN A 10 -41.92 -2.87 17.88
N LYS A 11 -42.66 -2.98 16.77
CA LYS A 11 -42.49 -4.04 15.75
C LYS A 11 -41.20 -3.90 14.95
N CYS A 12 -40.79 -2.66 14.61
CA CYS A 12 -39.50 -2.40 13.98
C CYS A 12 -38.33 -2.72 14.92
N MET A 13 -38.40 -2.37 16.21
CA MET A 13 -37.39 -2.78 17.19
C MET A 13 -37.36 -4.31 17.36
N GLN A 14 -38.51 -4.98 17.44
CA GLN A 14 -38.55 -6.46 17.51
C GLN A 14 -37.97 -7.16 16.26
N ASN A 15 -38.15 -6.59 15.05
CA ASN A 15 -37.55 -7.13 13.83
C ASN A 15 -36.03 -6.89 13.73
N VAL A 16 -35.51 -5.83 14.35
CA VAL A 16 -34.06 -5.62 14.52
C VAL A 16 -33.48 -6.63 15.52
N PHE A 17 -34.20 -6.93 16.61
CA PHE A 17 -33.80 -7.94 17.60
C PHE A 17 -33.74 -9.36 17.02
N ALA A 18 -34.69 -9.76 16.17
CA ALA A 18 -34.69 -11.08 15.53
C ALA A 18 -33.48 -11.32 14.61
N CYS A 19 -32.93 -10.25 14.02
CA CYS A 19 -31.72 -10.30 13.20
C CYS A 19 -30.44 -10.52 14.04
N MET A 20 -30.45 -10.15 15.33
CA MET A 20 -29.26 -10.21 16.21
C MET A 20 -28.96 -11.59 16.78
N LEU A 21 -29.92 -12.52 16.74
CA LEU A 21 -29.87 -13.77 17.52
C LEU A 21 -29.15 -14.95 16.82
N ASN A 22 -28.98 -14.98 15.50
CA ASN A 22 -28.47 -16.17 14.78
C ASN A 22 -27.08 -16.01 14.15
N CYS A 23 -26.36 -14.93 14.47
CA CYS A 23 -25.12 -14.57 13.80
C CYS A 23 -23.89 -14.50 14.71
N CYS A 24 -23.99 -14.70 16.02
CA CYS A 24 -22.88 -14.44 16.94
C CYS A 24 -22.23 -15.76 17.34
N GLU A 25 -21.10 -16.12 16.74
CA GLU A 25 -20.23 -17.18 17.25
C GLU A 25 -19.08 -16.52 18.00
N GLY A 26 -19.01 -16.75 19.30
CA GLY A 26 -18.08 -16.08 20.19
C GLY A 26 -18.04 -16.78 21.54
N HIS A 27 -16.92 -16.66 22.24
CA HIS A 27 -16.75 -17.17 23.59
C HIS A 27 -16.86 -16.00 24.57
N ILE A 28 -17.82 -16.05 25.48
CA ILE A 28 -17.99 -15.07 26.56
C ILE A 28 -17.64 -15.77 27.86
N LEU A 29 -16.52 -15.40 28.46
CA LEU A 29 -16.18 -15.81 29.81
C LEU A 29 -16.58 -14.69 30.78
N LEU A 30 -17.50 -15.01 31.69
CA LEU A 30 -17.88 -14.14 32.78
C LEU A 30 -16.86 -14.30 33.91
N LEU A 31 -16.21 -13.21 34.29
CA LEU A 31 -15.37 -13.13 35.48
C LEU A 31 -16.18 -12.39 36.55
N LEU A 32 -16.84 -13.14 37.42
CA LEU A 32 -17.77 -12.60 38.41
C LEU A 32 -17.10 -12.50 39.78
N ASP A 33 -16.95 -11.29 40.28
CA ASP A 33 -16.49 -11.06 41.64
C ASP A 33 -17.50 -11.59 42.66
N SER A 34 -17.06 -12.55 43.47
CA SER A 34 -17.87 -13.28 44.45
C SER A 34 -17.23 -13.23 45.83
N SER A 35 -16.28 -12.31 46.02
CA SER A 35 -15.55 -12.08 47.27
C SER A 35 -16.46 -11.51 48.36
N GLY A 36 -15.95 -11.49 49.60
CA GLY A 36 -16.66 -11.02 50.78
C GLY A 36 -16.78 -9.49 50.90
N SER A 37 -16.15 -8.71 50.02
CA SER A 37 -16.35 -7.24 49.97
C SER A 37 -17.69 -6.86 49.34
N ILE A 38 -18.27 -7.75 48.54
CA ILE A 38 -19.54 -7.54 47.84
C ILE A 38 -20.68 -8.02 48.74
N ALA A 39 -21.67 -7.16 48.98
CA ALA A 39 -22.84 -7.57 49.74
C ALA A 39 -23.68 -8.60 48.95
N ASN A 40 -24.31 -9.55 49.65
CA ASN A 40 -25.16 -10.58 49.02
C ASN A 40 -26.22 -10.00 48.06
N TYR A 41 -26.74 -8.82 48.39
CA TYR A 41 -27.68 -8.08 47.54
C TYR A 41 -27.03 -7.64 46.22
N GLU A 42 -25.83 -7.06 46.28
CA GLU A 42 -25.10 -6.59 45.11
C GLU A 42 -24.69 -7.77 44.22
N PHE A 43 -24.21 -8.86 44.82
CA PHE A 43 -23.94 -10.11 44.09
C PHE A 43 -25.18 -10.60 43.33
N SER A 44 -26.35 -10.62 43.99
CA SER A 44 -27.60 -11.02 43.37
C SER A 44 -28.00 -10.10 42.21
N ARG A 45 -27.71 -8.79 42.32
CA ARG A 45 -27.95 -7.81 41.25
C ARG A 45 -27.00 -8.01 40.06
N LEU A 46 -25.71 -8.22 40.29
CA LEU A 46 -24.73 -8.54 39.23
C LEU A 46 -25.16 -9.80 38.44
N LEU A 47 -25.58 -10.85 39.15
CA LEU A 47 -26.02 -12.10 38.55
C LEU A 47 -27.32 -11.93 37.75
N HIS A 48 -28.26 -11.13 38.27
CA HIS A 48 -29.49 -10.78 37.55
C HIS A 48 -29.19 -9.97 36.29
N PHE A 49 -28.30 -8.98 36.37
CA PHE A 49 -27.86 -8.18 35.23
C PHE A 49 -27.28 -9.06 34.11
N VAL A 50 -26.37 -9.97 34.43
CA VAL A 50 -25.80 -10.92 33.45
C VAL A 50 -26.87 -11.83 32.85
N THR A 51 -27.84 -12.25 33.66
CA THR A 51 -28.97 -13.08 33.23
C THR A 51 -29.79 -12.38 32.13
N GLU A 52 -30.07 -11.08 32.30
CA GLU A 52 -30.79 -10.26 31.29
C GLU A 52 -29.89 -9.90 30.09
N LEU A 53 -28.61 -9.61 30.33
CA LEU A 53 -27.62 -9.35 29.30
C LEU A 53 -27.46 -10.55 28.36
N LEU A 54 -27.55 -11.78 28.86
CA LEU A 54 -27.30 -12.97 28.03
C LEU A 54 -28.56 -13.57 27.37
N ARG A 55 -29.76 -13.17 27.81
CA ARG A 55 -31.04 -13.76 27.36
C ARG A 55 -31.23 -13.76 25.83
N PRO A 56 -30.85 -12.71 25.08
CA PRO A 56 -31.02 -12.64 23.62
C PRO A 56 -29.87 -13.26 22.82
N PHE A 57 -28.94 -14.02 23.41
CA PHE A 57 -27.93 -14.73 22.61
C PHE A 57 -28.41 -16.15 22.27
N SER A 58 -28.22 -16.60 21.04
CA SER A 58 -28.31 -18.03 20.75
C SER A 58 -27.04 -18.73 21.25
N LEU A 59 -27.22 -19.92 21.83
CA LEU A 59 -26.15 -20.63 22.53
C LEU A 59 -25.78 -21.94 21.82
N GLY A 60 -24.53 -22.37 21.98
CA GLY A 60 -24.04 -23.67 21.50
C GLY A 60 -22.97 -23.58 20.42
N ARG A 61 -22.62 -24.73 19.82
CA ARG A 61 -21.60 -24.80 18.76
C ARG A 61 -22.05 -23.99 17.53
N GLY A 62 -21.13 -23.20 16.97
CA GLY A 62 -21.43 -22.25 15.89
C GLY A 62 -22.18 -20.99 16.35
N HIS A 63 -22.45 -20.85 17.65
CA HIS A 63 -23.15 -19.73 18.28
C HIS A 63 -22.33 -19.24 19.50
N VAL A 64 -22.93 -18.45 20.40
CA VAL A 64 -22.24 -17.98 21.60
C VAL A 64 -22.07 -19.13 22.58
N ARG A 65 -20.88 -19.24 23.16
CA ARG A 65 -20.59 -20.15 24.27
C ARG A 65 -20.24 -19.33 25.49
N VAL A 66 -20.82 -19.69 26.64
CA VAL A 66 -20.73 -18.90 27.86
C VAL A 66 -20.15 -19.75 28.98
N GLY A 67 -19.13 -19.23 29.64
CA GLY A 67 -18.55 -19.78 30.86
C GLY A 67 -18.68 -18.79 32.00
N LEU A 68 -18.68 -19.29 33.24
CA LEU A 68 -18.69 -18.45 34.43
C LEU A 68 -17.60 -18.89 35.40
N LEU A 69 -16.68 -17.96 35.68
CA LEU A 69 -15.60 -18.10 36.64
C LEU A 69 -15.80 -17.09 37.77
N GLN A 70 -15.92 -17.59 39.00
CA GLN A 70 -16.07 -16.78 40.19
C GLN A 70 -14.70 -16.39 40.76
N VAL A 71 -14.54 -15.11 41.15
CA VAL A 71 -13.40 -14.62 41.93
C VAL A 71 -13.72 -14.77 43.42
N GLY A 72 -12.80 -15.35 44.17
CA GLY A 72 -12.84 -15.50 45.63
C GLY A 72 -11.45 -15.90 46.13
N THR A 73 -11.30 -16.36 47.38
CA THR A 73 -9.99 -16.76 47.93
C THR A 73 -9.29 -17.77 47.02
N ASN A 74 -10.08 -18.75 46.55
CA ASN A 74 -9.71 -19.67 45.47
C ASN A 74 -10.71 -19.46 44.32
N PRO A 75 -10.25 -19.19 43.08
CA PRO A 75 -11.14 -19.07 41.93
C PRO A 75 -11.94 -20.36 41.71
N ASN A 76 -13.24 -20.23 41.39
CA ASN A 76 -14.12 -21.37 41.17
C ASN A 76 -14.76 -21.29 39.78
N LEU A 77 -14.49 -22.28 38.92
CA LEU A 77 -15.15 -22.42 37.63
C LEU A 77 -16.53 -23.05 37.83
N GLU A 78 -17.57 -22.24 37.81
CA GLU A 78 -18.95 -22.69 37.99
C GLU A 78 -19.41 -23.59 36.83
N PHE A 79 -19.11 -23.15 35.60
CA PHE A 79 -19.28 -23.93 34.39
C PHE A 79 -18.38 -23.42 33.26
N GLY A 80 -17.87 -24.35 32.45
CA GLY A 80 -17.07 -24.04 31.28
C GLY A 80 -17.90 -23.61 30.06
N LEU A 81 -17.21 -23.11 29.03
CA LEU A 81 -17.82 -22.56 27.81
C LEU A 81 -18.79 -23.53 27.10
N ASP A 82 -18.47 -24.83 27.07
CA ASP A 82 -19.22 -25.83 26.32
C ASP A 82 -20.36 -26.50 27.11
N VAL A 83 -20.58 -26.12 28.38
CA VAL A 83 -21.55 -26.81 29.26
C VAL A 83 -23.00 -26.51 28.89
N HIS A 84 -23.31 -25.27 28.50
CA HIS A 84 -24.68 -24.83 28.24
C HIS A 84 -24.89 -24.43 26.77
N SER A 85 -25.71 -25.22 26.06
CA SER A 85 -26.03 -25.04 24.64
C SER A 85 -27.41 -24.43 24.37
N ASN A 86 -28.17 -24.07 25.42
CA ASN A 86 -29.50 -23.47 25.26
C ASN A 86 -29.83 -22.53 26.43
N GLN A 87 -30.70 -21.55 26.15
CA GLN A 87 -31.06 -20.50 27.11
C GLN A 87 -31.66 -21.07 28.40
N LYS A 88 -32.54 -22.08 28.32
CA LYS A 88 -33.15 -22.68 29.51
C LYS A 88 -32.10 -23.25 30.47
N GLY A 89 -31.08 -23.92 29.94
CA GLY A 89 -29.95 -24.48 30.70
C GLY A 89 -29.10 -23.39 31.33
N LEU A 90 -28.63 -22.43 30.53
CA LEU A 90 -27.79 -21.33 31.01
C LEU A 90 -28.50 -20.51 32.09
N GLN A 91 -29.76 -20.13 31.85
CA GLN A 91 -30.55 -19.31 32.78
C GLN A 91 -30.81 -20.03 34.10
N LYS A 92 -30.98 -21.35 34.08
CA LYS A 92 -31.10 -22.16 35.31
C LYS A 92 -29.77 -22.17 36.07
N ALA A 93 -28.65 -22.38 35.38
CA ALA A 93 -27.33 -22.43 35.99
C ALA A 93 -26.93 -21.09 36.60
N LEU A 94 -27.13 -19.98 35.88
CA LEU A 94 -26.89 -18.63 36.38
C LEU A 94 -27.69 -18.35 37.66
N ARG A 95 -28.96 -18.77 37.75
CA ARG A 95 -29.78 -18.55 38.95
C ARG A 95 -29.41 -19.43 40.14
N SER A 96 -28.66 -20.51 39.93
CA SER A 96 -28.22 -21.40 41.02
C SER A 96 -26.86 -21.06 41.60
N VAL A 97 -26.14 -20.08 41.01
CA VAL A 97 -24.82 -19.69 41.48
C VAL A 97 -24.92 -19.04 42.87
N SER A 98 -24.11 -19.53 43.81
CA SER A 98 -23.98 -18.97 45.15
C SER A 98 -22.65 -18.25 45.31
N GLN A 99 -22.67 -17.08 45.94
CA GLN A 99 -21.47 -16.29 46.25
C GLN A 99 -20.49 -17.08 47.12
N LEU A 100 -19.20 -17.06 46.74
CA LEU A 100 -18.14 -17.78 47.46
C LEU A 100 -17.80 -17.15 48.82
N GLN A 101 -17.87 -15.83 48.93
CA GLN A 101 -17.31 -15.04 50.03
C GLN A 101 -15.77 -15.15 50.12
N GLY A 102 -15.18 -14.58 51.17
CA GLY A 102 -13.74 -14.65 51.43
C GLY A 102 -12.95 -13.53 50.74
N ASP A 103 -11.65 -13.77 50.52
CA ASP A 103 -10.72 -12.80 49.96
C ASP A 103 -10.90 -12.62 48.44
N THR A 104 -10.38 -11.52 47.90
CA THR A 104 -10.44 -11.21 46.47
C THR A 104 -9.13 -11.61 45.79
N ASN A 105 -9.10 -12.74 45.05
CA ASN A 105 -7.92 -13.19 44.32
C ASN A 105 -8.12 -13.14 42.79
N THR A 106 -8.21 -11.92 42.25
CA THR A 106 -8.43 -11.69 40.81
C THR A 106 -7.28 -12.20 39.95
N GLU A 107 -6.03 -12.06 40.41
CA GLU A 107 -4.86 -12.50 39.65
C GLU A 107 -4.91 -14.02 39.38
N ALA A 108 -5.21 -14.81 40.41
CA ALA A 108 -5.38 -16.26 40.25
C ALA A 108 -6.55 -16.59 39.29
N ALA A 109 -7.67 -15.87 39.41
CA ALA A 109 -8.81 -16.06 38.52
C ALA A 109 -8.47 -15.73 37.06
N LEU A 110 -7.69 -14.68 36.81
CA LEU A 110 -7.26 -14.31 35.46
C LEU A 110 -6.33 -15.36 34.83
N ARG A 111 -5.50 -16.04 35.61
CA ARG A 111 -4.69 -17.16 35.10
C ARG A 111 -5.56 -18.35 34.67
N VAL A 112 -6.61 -18.66 35.43
CA VAL A 112 -7.60 -19.68 35.04
C VAL A 112 -8.35 -19.24 33.79
N ALA A 113 -8.77 -17.98 33.71
CA ALA A 113 -9.43 -17.41 32.53
C ALA A 113 -8.55 -17.52 31.27
N GLN A 114 -7.26 -17.23 31.39
CA GLN A 114 -6.30 -17.36 30.31
C GLN A 114 -6.20 -18.80 29.80
N GLN A 115 -6.13 -19.79 30.70
CA GLN A 115 -6.13 -21.21 30.31
C GLN A 115 -7.41 -21.58 29.54
N LEU A 116 -8.58 -21.22 30.07
CA LEU A 116 -9.87 -21.52 29.45
C LEU A 116 -10.04 -20.87 28.07
N LEU A 117 -9.51 -19.66 27.88
CA LEU A 117 -9.62 -18.93 26.62
C LEU A 117 -8.53 -19.35 25.62
N THR A 118 -7.36 -19.82 26.05
CA THR A 118 -6.29 -20.30 25.17
C THR A 118 -6.56 -21.69 24.59
N GLU A 119 -7.26 -22.56 25.33
CA GLU A 119 -7.63 -23.92 24.89
C GLU A 119 -8.74 -23.94 23.82
N THR A 120 -9.23 -22.77 23.40
CA THR A 120 -10.32 -22.63 22.43
C THR A 120 -9.83 -22.21 21.05
N ASP A 121 -10.59 -22.56 20.00
CA ASP A 121 -10.28 -22.25 18.59
C ASP A 121 -9.74 -20.82 18.37
N GLU A 122 -8.58 -20.69 17.70
CA GLU A 122 -7.88 -19.41 17.50
C GLU A 122 -8.65 -18.35 16.70
N ASN A 123 -9.76 -18.72 16.06
CA ASN A 123 -10.47 -17.87 15.10
C ASN A 123 -11.91 -17.54 15.55
N VAL A 124 -12.24 -17.76 16.82
CA VAL A 124 -13.53 -17.37 17.40
C VAL A 124 -13.30 -16.18 18.32
N PRO A 125 -14.05 -15.07 18.18
CA PRO A 125 -13.91 -13.92 19.08
C PRO A 125 -14.09 -14.31 20.54
N LYS A 126 -13.16 -13.84 21.37
CA LYS A 126 -13.09 -14.17 22.80
C LYS A 126 -13.30 -12.90 23.60
N ILE A 127 -14.27 -12.93 24.51
CA ILE A 127 -14.63 -11.83 25.38
C ILE A 127 -14.48 -12.28 26.82
N LEU A 128 -13.75 -11.50 27.60
CA LEU A 128 -13.77 -11.57 29.06
C LEU A 128 -14.63 -10.41 29.57
N LEU A 129 -15.77 -10.72 30.19
CA LEU A 129 -16.63 -9.73 30.84
C LEU A 129 -16.41 -9.78 32.35
N TRP A 130 -15.74 -8.75 32.87
CA TRP A 130 -15.42 -8.63 34.29
C TRP A 130 -16.49 -7.83 35.04
N LEU A 131 -17.09 -8.44 36.05
CA LEU A 131 -18.11 -7.84 36.91
C LEU A 131 -17.56 -7.76 38.33
N THR A 132 -17.42 -6.57 38.90
CA THR A 132 -16.76 -6.37 40.21
C THR A 132 -17.25 -5.12 40.94
N ASP A 133 -17.04 -5.03 42.25
CA ASP A 133 -17.15 -3.76 42.99
C ASP A 133 -15.93 -2.84 42.73
N GLY A 134 -14.84 -3.40 42.18
CA GLY A 134 -13.61 -2.73 41.80
C GLY A 134 -12.74 -2.27 42.96
N VAL A 135 -13.03 -2.64 44.21
CA VAL A 135 -12.41 -2.01 45.40
C VAL A 135 -10.93 -2.41 45.55
N GLN A 136 -10.61 -3.70 45.42
CA GLN A 136 -9.23 -4.21 45.52
C GLN A 136 -8.96 -5.34 44.50
N PRO A 137 -8.84 -5.01 43.20
CA PRO A 137 -8.64 -6.02 42.17
C PRO A 137 -7.27 -6.71 42.22
N GLY A 138 -6.26 -6.14 42.91
CA GLY A 138 -4.88 -6.64 42.91
C GLY A 138 -4.09 -6.26 41.66
N ASP A 139 -2.95 -6.94 41.43
CA ASP A 139 -2.12 -6.74 40.23
C ASP A 139 -2.72 -7.52 39.03
N VAL A 140 -3.49 -6.80 38.23
CA VAL A 140 -4.17 -7.35 37.03
C VAL A 140 -3.49 -6.91 35.73
N ASP A 141 -2.50 -6.03 35.78
CA ASP A 141 -1.95 -5.36 34.59
C ASP A 141 -1.28 -6.38 33.65
N LYS A 142 -0.44 -7.27 34.21
CA LYS A 142 0.23 -8.32 33.46
C LYS A 142 -0.74 -9.34 32.86
N PRO A 143 -1.60 -10.04 33.64
CA PRO A 143 -2.50 -11.05 33.06
C PRO A 143 -3.48 -10.45 32.04
N MET A 144 -3.96 -9.22 32.25
CA MET A 144 -4.82 -8.53 31.27
C MET A 144 -4.08 -8.20 29.96
N SER A 145 -2.80 -7.81 30.06
CA SER A 145 -1.97 -7.56 28.87
C SER A 145 -1.75 -8.84 28.06
N GLU A 146 -1.53 -9.97 28.72
CA GLU A 146 -1.36 -11.26 28.06
C GLU A 146 -2.65 -11.74 27.39
N LEU A 147 -3.81 -11.60 28.05
CA LEU A 147 -5.12 -11.88 27.45
C LEU A 147 -5.37 -11.04 26.20
N LYS A 148 -5.11 -9.73 26.26
CA LYS A 148 -5.24 -8.83 25.11
C LYS A 148 -4.30 -9.21 23.98
N ALA A 149 -3.06 -9.60 24.28
CA ALA A 149 -2.11 -10.07 23.27
C ALA A 149 -2.56 -11.37 22.57
N GLN A 150 -3.40 -12.17 23.23
CA GLN A 150 -4.02 -13.37 22.67
C GLN A 150 -5.34 -13.10 21.93
N GLY A 151 -5.69 -11.83 21.69
CA GLY A 151 -6.90 -11.45 20.98
C GLY A 151 -8.18 -11.50 21.84
N VAL A 152 -8.06 -11.58 23.16
CA VAL A 152 -9.23 -11.49 24.04
C VAL A 152 -9.62 -10.03 24.22
N SER A 153 -10.87 -9.71 23.89
CA SER A 153 -11.47 -8.41 24.19
C SER A 153 -11.95 -8.38 25.64
N VAL A 154 -11.49 -7.42 26.42
CA VAL A 154 -11.81 -7.27 27.84
C VAL A 154 -12.80 -6.13 28.05
N LEU A 155 -13.94 -6.42 28.64
CA LEU A 155 -14.96 -5.45 29.05
C LEU A 155 -15.14 -5.53 30.57
N ALA A 156 -15.44 -4.40 31.20
CA ALA A 156 -15.66 -4.36 32.64
C ALA A 156 -16.92 -3.56 33.01
N VAL A 157 -17.63 -4.08 34.01
CA VAL A 157 -18.75 -3.41 34.67
C VAL A 157 -18.42 -3.35 36.16
N SER A 158 -18.37 -2.14 36.70
CA SER A 158 -18.12 -1.91 38.12
C SER A 158 -19.21 -1.08 38.79
N THR A 159 -19.32 -1.21 40.11
CA THR A 159 -20.07 -0.25 40.91
C THR A 159 -19.31 1.06 41.07
N VAL A 160 -19.98 2.11 41.53
CA VAL A 160 -19.45 3.50 41.65
C VAL A 160 -18.16 3.59 42.48
N HIS A 161 -17.91 2.62 43.36
CA HIS A 161 -16.77 2.61 44.29
C HIS A 161 -15.50 1.94 43.75
N GLY A 162 -15.51 1.50 42.49
CA GLY A 162 -14.38 0.79 41.90
C GLY A 162 -13.15 1.65 41.62
N ASN A 163 -11.98 1.04 41.65
CA ASN A 163 -10.72 1.66 41.24
C ASN A 163 -10.68 1.84 39.71
N TYR A 164 -11.28 2.94 39.26
CA TYR A 164 -11.43 3.28 37.84
C TYR A 164 -10.09 3.28 37.08
N GLN A 165 -8.99 3.69 37.72
CA GLN A 165 -7.66 3.73 37.08
C GLN A 165 -7.12 2.33 36.75
N VAL A 166 -7.43 1.32 37.57
CA VAL A 166 -7.06 -0.07 37.28
C VAL A 166 -7.94 -0.62 36.18
N LEU A 167 -9.26 -0.42 36.26
CA LEU A 167 -10.22 -0.92 35.28
C LEU A 167 -9.97 -0.32 33.88
N GLN A 168 -9.68 0.99 33.80
CA GLN A 168 -9.36 1.70 32.56
C GLN A 168 -8.15 1.10 31.83
N ARG A 169 -7.13 0.62 32.57
CA ARG A 169 -5.93 -0.02 32.00
C ARG A 169 -6.17 -1.47 31.62
N ALA A 170 -7.07 -2.15 32.33
CA ALA A 170 -7.44 -3.54 32.09
C ALA A 170 -8.24 -3.71 30.78
N VAL A 171 -9.30 -2.90 30.59
CA VAL A 171 -10.23 -3.05 29.46
C VAL A 171 -9.58 -2.79 28.10
N THR A 172 -10.20 -3.33 27.05
CA THR A 172 -9.81 -3.08 25.66
C THR A 172 -10.45 -1.76 25.18
N PRO A 173 -9.77 -0.87 24.45
CA PRO A 173 -10.40 0.33 23.87
C PRO A 173 -11.50 0.00 22.84
N PRO A 174 -12.49 0.90 22.60
CA PRO A 174 -12.69 2.21 23.22
C PRO A 174 -13.36 2.11 24.61
N LEU A 175 -12.97 3.00 25.53
CA LEU A 175 -13.39 2.95 26.93
C LEU A 175 -14.88 3.22 27.09
N GLU A 176 -15.43 4.12 26.27
CA GLU A 176 -16.80 4.61 26.35
C GLU A 176 -17.85 3.52 26.12
N SER A 177 -17.45 2.40 25.48
CA SER A 177 -18.33 1.25 25.26
C SER A 177 -17.87 -0.04 25.94
N HIS A 178 -16.72 -0.05 26.60
CA HIS A 178 -16.14 -1.27 27.20
C HIS A 178 -15.91 -1.17 28.71
N LEU A 179 -16.06 0.03 29.30
CA LEU A 179 -15.98 0.25 30.74
C LEU A 179 -17.22 0.99 31.22
N TYR A 180 -17.99 0.35 32.09
CA TYR A 180 -19.19 0.92 32.69
C TYR A 180 -19.03 0.99 34.20
N SER A 181 -19.22 2.18 34.77
CA SER A 181 -19.33 2.39 36.22
C SER A 181 -20.74 2.91 36.50
N VAL A 182 -21.53 2.13 37.23
CA VAL A 182 -22.96 2.38 37.43
C VAL A 182 -23.37 2.01 38.85
N ASP A 183 -24.42 2.65 39.37
CA ASP A 183 -25.05 2.19 40.61
C ASP A 183 -25.60 0.76 40.44
N ILE A 184 -25.45 -0.07 41.47
CA ILE A 184 -25.91 -1.46 41.46
C ILE A 184 -27.41 -1.58 41.21
N ASP A 185 -28.19 -0.57 41.63
CA ASP A 185 -29.64 -0.53 41.44
C ASP A 185 -30.06 -0.07 40.03
N ASN A 186 -29.13 0.48 39.25
CA ASN A 186 -29.38 1.07 37.93
C ASN A 186 -28.58 0.40 36.80
N MET A 187 -28.10 -0.83 37.01
CA MET A 187 -27.38 -1.58 35.98
C MET A 187 -28.22 -1.88 34.73
N ASP A 188 -29.55 -1.84 34.83
CA ASP A 188 -30.45 -2.04 33.71
C ASP A 188 -30.21 -1.02 32.58
N ILE A 189 -29.80 0.21 32.92
CA ILE A 189 -29.53 1.30 31.97
C ILE A 189 -28.44 0.95 30.95
N ILE A 190 -27.42 0.19 31.36
CA ILE A 190 -26.27 -0.15 30.50
C ILE A 190 -26.45 -1.47 29.74
N THR A 191 -27.53 -2.21 30.00
CA THR A 191 -27.72 -3.58 29.48
C THR A 191 -27.67 -3.63 27.96
N GLU A 192 -28.37 -2.71 27.28
CA GLU A 192 -28.44 -2.70 25.83
C GLU A 192 -27.15 -2.18 25.19
N ASP A 193 -26.53 -1.15 25.75
CA ASP A 193 -25.26 -0.61 25.24
C ASP A 193 -24.13 -1.65 25.36
N LEU A 194 -24.03 -2.34 26.50
CA LEU A 194 -23.05 -3.39 26.71
C LEU A 194 -23.30 -4.58 25.78
N ARG A 195 -24.57 -4.94 25.56
CA ARG A 195 -24.97 -5.98 24.62
C ARG A 195 -24.49 -5.64 23.20
N GLU A 196 -24.73 -4.41 22.75
CA GLU A 196 -24.28 -3.94 21.44
C GLU A 196 -22.76 -3.97 21.31
N ALA A 197 -22.02 -3.59 22.35
CA ALA A 197 -20.56 -3.67 22.37
C ALA A 197 -20.06 -5.12 22.20
N ILE A 198 -20.64 -6.06 22.96
CA ILE A 198 -20.33 -7.50 22.84
C ILE A 198 -20.63 -7.99 21.42
N ILE A 199 -21.79 -7.64 20.86
CA ILE A 199 -22.19 -8.04 19.50
C ILE A 199 -21.22 -7.47 18.46
N LYS A 200 -20.82 -6.21 18.60
CA LYS A 200 -19.87 -5.54 17.70
C LYS A 200 -18.52 -6.26 17.67
N ILE A 201 -18.00 -6.67 18.83
CA ILE A 201 -16.76 -7.45 18.93
C ILE A 201 -16.92 -8.81 18.25
N ILE A 202 -17.99 -9.56 18.57
CA ILE A 202 -18.25 -10.87 17.96
C ILE A 202 -18.40 -10.77 16.44
N ARG A 203 -18.91 -9.65 15.91
CA ARG A 203 -19.05 -9.39 14.47
C ARG A 203 -17.75 -8.97 13.79
N ALA A 204 -16.89 -8.22 14.47
CA ALA A 204 -15.70 -7.58 13.88
C ALA A 204 -14.61 -8.56 13.43
N GLU A 205 -14.60 -9.80 13.94
CA GLU A 205 -13.53 -10.77 13.67
C GLU A 205 -13.81 -11.77 12.53
N ARG A 206 -14.89 -11.58 11.77
CA ARG A 206 -15.31 -12.56 10.74
C ARG A 206 -14.87 -12.23 9.32
N LEU A 207 -14.61 -10.96 9.00
CA LEU A 207 -14.16 -10.52 7.69
C LEU A 207 -12.78 -9.87 7.84
N ARG A 208 -11.76 -10.46 7.23
CA ARG A 208 -10.37 -10.00 7.32
C ARG A 208 -9.78 -9.73 5.94
N VAL A 209 -8.84 -8.79 5.88
CA VAL A 209 -8.06 -8.54 4.67
C VAL A 209 -6.76 -9.33 4.81
N VAL A 210 -6.55 -10.33 3.96
CA VAL A 210 -5.39 -11.24 4.03
C VAL A 210 -4.25 -10.83 3.10
N HIS A 211 -4.59 -10.22 1.97
CA HIS A 211 -3.60 -9.68 1.03
C HIS A 211 -4.04 -8.30 0.56
N LEU A 212 -3.08 -7.39 0.46
CA LEU A 212 -3.32 -6.00 0.12
C LEU A 212 -2.21 -5.52 -0.83
N THR A 213 -2.59 -4.88 -1.94
CA THR A 213 -1.69 -4.28 -2.92
C THR A 213 -2.06 -2.81 -3.16
N SER A 214 -1.42 -2.14 -4.13
CA SER A 214 -1.83 -0.79 -4.53
C SER A 214 -3.18 -0.76 -5.27
N HIS A 215 -3.61 -1.88 -5.85
CA HIS A 215 -4.80 -1.94 -6.71
C HIS A 215 -5.74 -3.12 -6.43
N SER A 216 -5.42 -3.95 -5.45
CA SER A 216 -6.23 -5.10 -5.08
C SER A 216 -6.18 -5.37 -3.58
N ALA A 217 -7.25 -6.00 -3.10
CA ALA A 217 -7.36 -6.48 -1.73
C ALA A 217 -8.08 -7.83 -1.74
N VAL A 218 -7.53 -8.82 -1.04
CA VAL A 218 -8.18 -10.11 -0.86
C VAL A 218 -8.85 -10.10 0.51
N LEU A 219 -10.18 -10.20 0.50
CA LEU A 219 -10.98 -10.38 1.71
C LEU A 219 -11.20 -11.87 1.92
N GLN A 220 -11.13 -12.30 3.18
CA GLN A 220 -11.40 -13.66 3.60
C GLN A 220 -12.37 -13.65 4.77
N TRP A 221 -13.31 -14.59 4.77
CA TRP A 221 -14.26 -14.80 5.86
C TRP A 221 -14.54 -16.30 6.04
N ARG A 222 -15.16 -16.62 7.17
CA ARG A 222 -15.68 -17.96 7.41
C ARG A 222 -17.08 -18.11 6.80
N PRO A 223 -17.33 -19.09 5.92
CA PRO A 223 -18.66 -19.31 5.37
C PRO A 223 -19.66 -19.65 6.47
N VAL A 224 -20.72 -18.86 6.53
CA VAL A 224 -21.94 -19.09 7.34
C VAL A 224 -23.10 -19.63 6.48
N LEU A 225 -22.92 -19.60 5.17
CA LEU A 225 -23.83 -20.14 4.16
C LEU A 225 -23.19 -21.39 3.51
N SER A 226 -23.95 -22.04 2.66
CA SER A 226 -23.59 -23.19 1.84
C SER A 226 -24.20 -22.95 0.45
N ALA A 227 -23.72 -23.64 -0.58
CA ALA A 227 -24.15 -23.41 -1.96
C ALA A 227 -25.67 -23.41 -2.15
N ASP A 228 -26.40 -24.22 -1.38
CA ASP A 228 -27.85 -24.41 -1.51
C ASP A 228 -28.70 -23.50 -0.62
N ASN A 229 -28.08 -22.76 0.32
CA ASN A 229 -28.82 -22.05 1.37
C ASN A 229 -28.78 -20.51 1.27
N GLY A 230 -28.09 -19.95 0.27
CA GLY A 230 -28.00 -18.50 0.10
C GLY A 230 -26.84 -18.03 -0.77
N HIS A 231 -26.62 -16.71 -0.76
CA HIS A 231 -25.50 -16.05 -1.41
C HIS A 231 -24.97 -14.90 -0.55
N TYR A 232 -23.76 -14.43 -0.80
CA TYR A 232 -23.24 -13.22 -0.17
C TYR A 232 -23.35 -12.04 -1.11
N GLU A 233 -23.75 -10.90 -0.57
CA GLU A 233 -23.71 -9.61 -1.24
C GLU A 233 -22.58 -8.78 -0.63
N LEU A 234 -21.51 -8.60 -1.39
CA LEU A 234 -20.38 -7.76 -1.05
C LEU A 234 -20.60 -6.36 -1.62
N SER A 235 -20.51 -5.32 -0.79
CA SER A 235 -20.38 -3.95 -1.24
C SER A 235 -19.08 -3.32 -0.73
N TYR A 236 -18.50 -2.41 -1.51
CA TYR A 236 -17.34 -1.64 -1.05
C TYR A 236 -17.31 -0.23 -1.65
N GLU A 237 -16.85 0.72 -0.86
CA GLU A 237 -16.81 2.14 -1.20
C GLU A 237 -15.54 2.83 -0.69
N SER A 238 -15.09 3.88 -1.39
CA SER A 238 -13.97 4.72 -0.96
C SER A 238 -14.43 5.77 0.06
N ARG A 239 -13.62 6.03 1.09
CA ARG A 239 -13.95 6.98 2.17
C ARG A 239 -14.08 8.43 1.69
N TRP A 240 -13.36 8.80 0.63
CA TRP A 240 -13.43 10.11 0.00
C TRP A 240 -14.41 10.02 -1.17
N LYS A 241 -15.58 10.66 -1.02
CA LYS A 241 -16.76 10.50 -1.89
C LYS A 241 -16.54 11.05 -3.30
N THR A 242 -16.58 10.15 -4.28
CA THR A 242 -17.09 10.32 -5.66
C THR A 242 -17.26 8.99 -6.39
N ASP A 243 -16.72 7.89 -5.86
CA ASP A 243 -16.87 6.57 -6.46
C ASP A 243 -18.21 5.91 -6.08
N THR A 244 -18.87 5.27 -7.05
CA THR A 244 -20.13 4.54 -6.85
C THR A 244 -19.89 3.30 -5.99
N GLU A 245 -20.75 3.06 -4.99
CA GLU A 245 -20.75 1.81 -4.21
C GLU A 245 -20.73 0.61 -5.17
N THR A 246 -19.64 -0.15 -5.17
CA THR A 246 -19.53 -1.33 -6.05
C THR A 246 -20.09 -2.52 -5.32
N ARG A 247 -21.04 -3.21 -5.95
CA ARG A 247 -21.73 -4.37 -5.40
C ARG A 247 -21.42 -5.63 -6.20
N ARG A 248 -21.19 -6.75 -5.50
CA ARG A 248 -20.91 -8.07 -6.07
C ARG A 248 -21.71 -9.13 -5.33
N ILE A 249 -22.23 -10.09 -6.08
CA ILE A 249 -22.88 -11.28 -5.53
C ILE A 249 -21.88 -12.43 -5.60
N LEU A 250 -21.73 -13.15 -4.50
CA LEU A 250 -20.84 -14.29 -4.34
C LEU A 250 -21.64 -15.53 -3.92
N PRO A 251 -21.23 -16.73 -4.35
CA PRO A 251 -21.84 -17.99 -3.91
C PRO A 251 -21.82 -18.16 -2.38
N GLY A 252 -22.84 -18.83 -1.82
CA GLY A 252 -22.95 -19.07 -0.37
C GLY A 252 -21.85 -19.94 0.23
N ASP A 253 -21.14 -20.73 -0.56
CA ASP A 253 -19.96 -21.52 -0.14
C ASP A 253 -18.63 -20.74 -0.25
N SER A 254 -18.66 -19.49 -0.72
CA SER A 254 -17.47 -18.65 -0.84
C SER A 254 -16.92 -18.26 0.52
N SER A 255 -15.60 -18.34 0.67
CA SER A 255 -14.84 -17.95 1.87
C SER A 255 -13.83 -16.82 1.63
N TRP A 256 -13.71 -16.35 0.39
CA TRP A 256 -12.81 -15.28 0.02
C TRP A 256 -13.26 -14.57 -1.27
N VAL A 257 -12.76 -13.36 -1.49
CA VAL A 257 -12.93 -12.60 -2.74
C VAL A 257 -11.74 -11.68 -2.96
N GLU A 258 -11.32 -11.55 -4.22
CA GLU A 258 -10.38 -10.53 -4.62
C GLU A 258 -11.12 -9.29 -5.16
N LEU A 259 -10.90 -8.17 -4.49
CA LEU A 259 -11.21 -6.84 -4.98
C LEU A 259 -10.07 -6.38 -5.89
N THR A 260 -10.41 -5.90 -7.07
CA THR A 260 -9.44 -5.47 -8.10
C THR A 260 -9.80 -4.07 -8.59
N LYS A 261 -8.85 -3.36 -9.22
CA LYS A 261 -9.04 -2.00 -9.74
C LYS A 261 -9.33 -0.98 -8.63
N LEU A 262 -8.77 -1.20 -7.45
CA LEU A 262 -8.80 -0.23 -6.36
C LEU A 262 -7.81 0.91 -6.65
N GLN A 263 -8.08 2.08 -6.10
CA GLN A 263 -7.15 3.20 -6.17
C GLN A 263 -6.05 3.02 -5.12
N PRO A 264 -4.78 3.32 -5.45
CA PRO A 264 -3.67 3.36 -4.49
C PRO A 264 -3.88 4.41 -3.39
N GLU A 265 -3.24 4.21 -2.24
CA GLU A 265 -3.31 5.14 -1.08
C GLU A 265 -4.73 5.54 -0.66
N THR A 266 -5.72 4.69 -0.94
CA THR A 266 -7.13 4.99 -0.74
C THR A 266 -7.73 4.07 0.31
N THR A 267 -8.41 4.67 1.28
CA THR A 267 -9.14 3.92 2.32
C THR A 267 -10.50 3.49 1.79
N TYR A 268 -10.74 2.19 1.84
CA TYR A 268 -11.99 1.54 1.48
C TYR A 268 -12.68 0.96 2.72
N THR A 269 -14.01 0.98 2.68
CA THR A 269 -14.89 0.25 3.57
C THR A 269 -15.53 -0.87 2.75
N ALA A 270 -15.33 -2.13 3.13
CA ALA A 270 -16.01 -3.27 2.51
C ALA A 270 -17.02 -3.88 3.48
N ALA A 271 -18.22 -4.16 3.00
CA ALA A 271 -19.32 -4.75 3.73
C ALA A 271 -19.79 -6.04 3.03
N LEU A 272 -19.91 -7.15 3.76
CA LEU A 272 -20.33 -8.45 3.25
C LEU A 272 -21.62 -8.88 3.95
N ARG A 273 -22.73 -8.93 3.22
CA ARG A 273 -24.06 -9.29 3.72
C ARG A 273 -24.46 -10.69 3.24
N PRO A 274 -24.66 -11.67 4.14
CA PRO A 274 -25.19 -12.96 3.74
C PRO A 274 -26.71 -12.88 3.53
N GLU A 275 -27.21 -13.37 2.41
CA GLU A 275 -28.63 -13.47 2.10
C GLU A 275 -29.09 -14.94 2.07
N SER A 276 -30.11 -15.26 2.86
CA SER A 276 -30.76 -16.57 2.88
C SER A 276 -32.25 -16.41 3.16
N ASN A 277 -33.06 -17.30 2.59
CA ASN A 277 -34.49 -17.39 2.84
C ASN A 277 -34.84 -18.09 4.17
N GLN A 278 -33.90 -18.85 4.75
CA GLN A 278 -34.13 -19.65 5.96
C GLN A 278 -33.64 -18.96 7.22
N ARG A 279 -32.65 -18.07 7.11
CA ARG A 279 -31.97 -17.43 8.24
C ARG A 279 -31.62 -15.99 7.89
N LEU A 280 -31.90 -15.07 8.81
CA LEU A 280 -31.38 -13.71 8.73
C LEU A 280 -29.94 -13.69 9.23
N PHE A 281 -29.06 -13.06 8.45
CA PHE A 281 -27.67 -12.87 8.80
C PHE A 281 -27.32 -11.38 8.82
N ASN A 282 -26.37 -11.01 9.67
CA ASN A 282 -25.88 -9.64 9.75
C ASN A 282 -24.76 -9.38 8.74
N THR A 283 -24.66 -8.12 8.34
CA THR A 283 -23.58 -7.62 7.48
C THR A 283 -22.27 -7.55 8.27
N LEU A 284 -21.21 -8.13 7.72
CA LEU A 284 -19.83 -8.00 8.20
C LEU A 284 -19.19 -6.77 7.54
N SER A 285 -18.29 -6.05 8.20
CA SER A 285 -17.58 -4.94 7.56
C SER A 285 -16.12 -4.84 7.99
N VAL A 286 -15.27 -4.35 7.09
CA VAL A 286 -13.84 -4.15 7.31
C VAL A 286 -13.37 -2.88 6.61
N ASN A 287 -12.48 -2.14 7.26
CA ASN A 287 -11.83 -0.97 6.68
C ASN A 287 -10.38 -1.31 6.37
N PHE A 288 -9.90 -0.91 5.19
CA PHE A 288 -8.50 -1.10 4.80
C PHE A 288 -8.04 0.04 3.89
N THR A 289 -6.75 0.32 3.89
CA THR A 289 -6.13 1.34 3.03
C THR A 289 -5.18 0.65 2.07
N THR A 290 -5.37 0.83 0.77
CA THR A 290 -4.49 0.27 -0.26
C THR A 290 -3.08 0.84 -0.15
N LEU A 291 -2.10 0.07 -0.62
CA LEU A 291 -0.71 0.52 -0.59
C LEU A 291 -0.45 1.65 -1.61
N PRO A 292 0.62 2.44 -1.41
CA PRO A 292 1.19 3.31 -2.44
C PRO A 292 1.45 2.56 -3.74
N ASP A 293 1.15 3.20 -4.86
CA ASP A 293 1.48 2.66 -6.17
C ASP A 293 2.96 2.85 -6.45
N VAL A 294 3.67 1.74 -6.64
CA VAL A 294 5.11 1.80 -6.82
C VAL A 294 5.51 0.83 -7.94
N LEU A 295 5.42 1.36 -9.16
CA LEU A 295 5.93 0.74 -10.37
C LEU A 295 7.34 1.27 -10.61
N SER A 296 8.26 0.38 -11.01
CA SER A 296 9.66 0.61 -11.36
C SER A 296 9.85 1.74 -12.40
N PRO A 297 11.09 2.23 -12.67
CA PRO A 297 11.36 3.62 -13.06
C PRO A 297 10.35 4.16 -14.08
N THR A 298 9.58 5.15 -13.65
CA THR A 298 8.44 5.73 -14.36
C THR A 298 8.87 6.42 -15.64
N VAL A 299 10.10 6.94 -15.67
CA VAL A 299 10.68 7.65 -16.80
C VAL A 299 12.13 7.22 -16.96
N VAL A 300 12.52 6.90 -18.19
CA VAL A 300 13.92 6.82 -18.63
C VAL A 300 14.13 7.93 -19.64
N SER A 301 15.11 8.81 -19.41
CA SER A 301 15.45 9.88 -20.33
C SER A 301 16.91 9.79 -20.76
N VAL A 302 17.17 10.34 -21.94
CA VAL A 302 18.51 10.38 -22.55
C VAL A 302 18.91 11.85 -22.68
N SER A 303 20.10 12.19 -22.23
CA SER A 303 20.71 13.51 -22.35
C SER A 303 22.18 13.40 -22.76
N ASP A 304 22.84 14.54 -22.98
CA ASP A 304 24.27 14.63 -23.29
C ASP A 304 24.74 13.67 -24.40
N SER A 305 23.97 13.56 -25.49
CA SER A 305 24.31 12.70 -26.63
C SER A 305 25.52 13.26 -27.39
N GLY A 306 26.69 12.64 -27.24
CA GLY A 306 27.89 12.95 -28.02
C GLY A 306 28.19 11.87 -29.07
N PRO A 307 29.32 11.99 -29.80
CA PRO A 307 29.68 11.01 -30.84
C PRO A 307 30.01 9.61 -30.31
N ARG A 308 30.42 9.49 -29.04
CA ARG A 308 30.79 8.20 -28.42
C ARG A 308 30.22 8.01 -27.01
N GLN A 309 29.24 8.83 -26.64
CA GLN A 309 28.67 8.82 -25.30
C GLN A 309 27.20 9.23 -25.29
N ILE A 310 26.43 8.70 -24.34
CA ILE A 310 25.07 9.16 -24.00
C ILE A 310 24.88 9.07 -22.49
N ARG A 311 24.19 10.04 -21.88
CA ARG A 311 23.76 9.96 -20.48
C ARG A 311 22.35 9.41 -20.41
N VAL A 312 22.12 8.45 -19.53
CA VAL A 312 20.81 7.83 -19.30
C VAL A 312 20.43 8.07 -17.84
N SER A 313 19.22 8.57 -17.60
CA SER A 313 18.71 8.79 -16.25
C SER A 313 17.31 8.22 -16.07
N TRP A 314 16.97 7.86 -14.84
CA TRP A 314 15.69 7.26 -14.48
C TRP A 314 15.18 7.76 -13.14
N GLY A 315 13.86 7.71 -12.94
CA GLY A 315 13.26 8.08 -11.65
C GLY A 315 11.80 7.68 -11.53
N PRO A 316 11.25 7.76 -10.30
CA PRO A 316 11.89 8.17 -9.04
C PRO A 316 12.77 7.07 -8.40
N LEU A 317 13.69 7.46 -7.51
CA LEU A 317 14.52 6.51 -6.73
C LEU A 317 13.71 5.86 -5.60
N GLN A 318 13.82 4.54 -5.46
CA GLN A 318 13.09 3.74 -4.47
C GLN A 318 14.04 2.92 -3.59
N LEU A 319 14.82 3.61 -2.74
CA LEU A 319 15.93 3.03 -1.95
C LEU A 319 15.53 1.82 -1.08
N ALA A 320 14.30 1.79 -0.56
CA ALA A 320 13.81 0.72 0.30
C ALA A 320 13.29 -0.51 -0.47
N ARG A 321 13.12 -0.41 -1.80
CA ARG A 321 12.39 -1.40 -2.62
C ARG A 321 13.23 -1.96 -3.76
N VAL A 322 14.15 -1.16 -4.30
CA VAL A 322 15.09 -1.59 -5.34
C VAL A 322 16.40 -2.04 -4.69
N GLN A 323 16.87 -3.23 -5.07
CA GLN A 323 18.16 -3.77 -4.66
C GLN A 323 19.29 -3.27 -5.55
N ARG A 324 19.06 -3.25 -6.86
CA ARG A 324 20.00 -2.77 -7.88
C ARG A 324 19.27 -2.40 -9.17
N TYR A 325 19.89 -1.55 -9.97
CA TYR A 325 19.47 -1.28 -11.34
C TYR A 325 20.41 -1.98 -12.32
N THR A 326 19.87 -2.42 -13.45
CA THR A 326 20.64 -2.96 -14.57
C THR A 326 20.32 -2.15 -15.80
N VAL A 327 21.33 -1.65 -16.50
CA VAL A 327 21.18 -0.90 -17.74
C VAL A 327 21.76 -1.74 -18.87
N GLU A 328 20.91 -2.16 -19.79
CA GLU A 328 21.28 -2.92 -20.98
C GLU A 328 21.21 -2.02 -22.20
N TYR A 329 22.22 -2.07 -23.07
CA TYR A 329 22.21 -1.28 -24.30
C TYR A 329 22.85 -2.02 -25.46
N GLY A 330 22.27 -1.90 -26.65
CA GLY A 330 22.78 -2.51 -27.88
C GLY A 330 22.38 -1.74 -29.12
N ALA A 331 23.24 -1.76 -30.15
CA ALA A 331 22.96 -1.14 -31.44
C ALA A 331 21.88 -1.92 -32.20
N ILE A 332 20.92 -1.22 -32.81
CA ILE A 332 19.87 -1.80 -33.66
C ILE A 332 20.27 -1.58 -35.14
N PRO A 333 20.12 -2.58 -36.03
CA PRO A 333 19.39 -3.85 -35.86
C PRO A 333 20.21 -5.02 -35.32
N SER A 334 21.53 -4.94 -35.36
CA SER A 334 22.42 -6.01 -34.91
C SER A 334 23.62 -5.41 -34.18
N GLY A 335 23.67 -5.62 -32.88
CA GLY A 335 24.73 -5.15 -32.00
C GLY A 335 24.84 -6.03 -30.78
N HIS A 336 26.03 -6.08 -30.18
CA HIS A 336 26.22 -6.81 -28.93
C HIS A 336 25.53 -6.03 -27.79
N VAL A 337 24.82 -6.74 -26.93
CA VAL A 337 24.19 -6.13 -25.75
C VAL A 337 25.24 -6.00 -24.66
N HIS A 338 25.45 -4.77 -24.22
CA HIS A 338 26.27 -4.44 -23.07
C HIS A 338 25.39 -4.24 -21.85
N THR A 339 25.88 -4.66 -20.68
CA THR A 339 25.12 -4.60 -19.44
C THR A 339 25.93 -3.90 -18.35
N VAL A 340 25.31 -2.94 -17.67
CA VAL A 340 25.90 -2.19 -16.55
C VAL A 340 25.02 -2.38 -15.33
N THR A 341 25.59 -2.87 -14.23
CA THR A 341 24.88 -3.00 -12.95
C THR A 341 25.22 -1.83 -12.05
N LEU A 342 24.19 -1.22 -11.45
CA LEU A 342 24.30 -0.01 -10.65
C LEU A 342 23.62 -0.20 -9.29
N PRO A 343 24.12 0.45 -8.23
CA PRO A 343 23.53 0.37 -6.91
C PRO A 343 22.21 1.14 -6.85
N ASN A 344 21.35 0.82 -5.88
CA ASN A 344 20.01 1.39 -5.78
C ASN A 344 19.97 2.90 -5.46
N GLN A 345 21.08 3.52 -5.03
CA GLN A 345 21.18 4.97 -4.83
C GLN A 345 21.40 5.76 -6.12
N GLN A 346 21.79 5.12 -7.22
CA GLN A 346 22.05 5.82 -8.47
C GLN A 346 20.80 5.91 -9.34
N ASN A 347 20.58 7.09 -9.92
CA ASN A 347 19.47 7.41 -10.83
C ASN A 347 19.94 7.80 -12.24
N SER A 348 21.25 7.74 -12.52
CA SER A 348 21.80 8.04 -13.83
C SER A 348 23.14 7.34 -14.06
N THR A 349 23.47 7.14 -15.34
CA THR A 349 24.75 6.59 -15.78
C THR A 349 25.18 7.23 -17.11
N LEU A 350 26.48 7.24 -17.37
CA LEU A 350 27.06 7.69 -18.63
C LEU A 350 27.56 6.45 -19.39
N LEU A 351 26.96 6.18 -20.54
CA LEU A 351 27.38 5.11 -21.43
C LEU A 351 28.48 5.64 -22.34
N LEU A 352 29.61 4.92 -22.41
CA LEU A 352 30.83 5.32 -23.11
C LEU A 352 31.21 4.28 -24.17
N GLY A 353 32.06 4.69 -25.12
CA GLY A 353 32.60 3.79 -26.13
C GLY A 353 31.60 3.41 -27.21
N LEU A 354 30.58 4.23 -27.42
CA LEU A 354 29.55 4.00 -28.43
C LEU A 354 30.07 4.35 -29.84
N GLU A 355 29.46 3.73 -30.84
CA GLU A 355 29.74 4.00 -32.26
C GLU A 355 29.03 5.28 -32.69
N PRO A 356 29.73 6.23 -33.33
CA PRO A 356 29.10 7.47 -33.79
C PRO A 356 27.98 7.23 -34.81
N GLY A 357 26.97 8.11 -34.81
CA GLY A 357 25.85 8.05 -35.75
C GLY A 357 24.97 6.80 -35.64
N THR A 358 25.08 6.04 -34.55
CA THR A 358 24.41 4.74 -34.38
C THR A 358 23.20 4.84 -33.44
N LEU A 359 22.15 4.08 -33.76
CA LEU A 359 20.93 3.97 -32.95
C LEU A 359 21.05 2.82 -31.95
N TYR A 360 20.88 3.13 -30.67
CA TYR A 360 20.90 2.19 -29.56
C TYR A 360 19.50 2.03 -28.95
N LEU A 361 19.17 0.82 -28.51
CA LEU A 361 18.10 0.57 -27.57
C LEU A 361 18.70 0.44 -26.18
N VAL A 362 18.27 1.28 -25.26
CA VAL A 362 18.68 1.24 -23.86
C VAL A 362 17.51 0.79 -23.01
N THR A 363 17.70 -0.25 -22.22
CA THR A 363 16.71 -0.81 -21.30
C THR A 363 17.21 -0.67 -19.88
N VAL A 364 16.49 0.05 -19.04
CA VAL A 364 16.78 0.16 -17.60
C VAL A 364 15.83 -0.75 -16.86
N SER A 365 16.37 -1.75 -16.17
CA SER A 365 15.61 -2.64 -15.30
C SER A 365 15.93 -2.38 -13.83
N ALA A 366 14.91 -2.47 -12.99
CA ALA A 366 15.05 -2.44 -11.54
C ALA A 366 14.82 -3.83 -10.99
N LEU A 367 15.84 -4.39 -10.32
CA LEU A 367 15.69 -5.61 -9.53
C LEU A 367 15.23 -5.22 -8.13
N HIS A 368 14.02 -5.60 -7.79
CA HIS A 368 13.43 -5.31 -6.49
C HIS A 368 13.85 -6.34 -5.44
N VAL A 369 13.77 -5.95 -4.16
CA VAL A 369 14.03 -6.85 -3.02
C VAL A 369 13.13 -8.09 -3.01
N ASN A 370 11.97 -8.02 -3.68
CA ASN A 370 11.06 -9.15 -3.88
C ASN A 370 11.43 -10.06 -5.06
N GLY A 371 12.61 -9.85 -5.68
CA GLY A 371 13.10 -10.61 -6.82
C GLY A 371 12.41 -10.30 -8.15
N LYS A 372 11.39 -9.43 -8.17
CA LYS A 372 10.74 -9.03 -9.43
C LYS A 372 11.60 -8.01 -10.17
N GLU A 373 11.74 -8.24 -11.45
CA GLU A 373 12.41 -7.33 -12.37
C GLU A 373 11.37 -6.64 -13.26
N ARG A 374 11.54 -5.33 -13.44
CA ARG A 374 10.71 -4.53 -14.35
C ARG A 374 11.60 -3.57 -15.10
N ALA A 375 11.38 -3.48 -16.39
CA ALA A 375 12.24 -2.75 -17.29
C ALA A 375 11.47 -1.70 -18.11
N MET A 376 12.17 -0.63 -18.47
CA MET A 376 11.69 0.39 -19.39
C MET A 376 12.77 0.63 -20.44
N SER A 377 12.38 0.71 -21.71
CA SER A 377 13.30 0.90 -22.82
C SER A 377 13.12 2.25 -23.51
N VAL A 378 14.22 2.84 -23.95
CA VAL A 378 14.26 4.08 -24.72
C VAL A 378 15.23 3.92 -25.89
N ARG A 379 14.93 4.61 -26.99
CA ARG A 379 15.82 4.70 -28.16
C ARG A 379 16.74 5.90 -28.01
N ALA A 380 18.04 5.71 -28.24
CA ALA A 380 19.05 6.75 -28.14
C ALA A 380 19.93 6.75 -29.40
N CYS A 381 20.10 7.91 -30.04
CA CYS A 381 21.05 8.08 -31.13
C CYS A 381 22.30 8.80 -30.62
N THR A 382 23.47 8.24 -30.90
CA THR A 382 24.75 8.98 -30.77
C THR A 382 24.88 9.99 -31.90
N GLN A 383 25.60 11.08 -31.68
CA GLN A 383 25.91 12.03 -32.75
C GLN A 383 26.87 11.41 -33.78
N GLU A 384 26.80 11.86 -35.02
CA GLU A 384 27.82 11.51 -36.02
C GLU A 384 29.18 12.10 -35.60
N ALA A 385 30.24 11.30 -35.70
CA ALA A 385 31.59 11.82 -35.52
C ALA A 385 31.96 12.56 -36.80
N LEU A 386 31.86 13.89 -36.78
CA LEU A 386 32.30 14.71 -37.90
C LEU A 386 33.83 14.66 -37.94
N PRO A 387 34.46 14.13 -38.99
CA PRO A 387 35.91 14.20 -39.11
C PRO A 387 36.35 15.66 -39.22
N ALA A 388 37.35 16.04 -38.41
CA ALA A 388 37.98 17.34 -38.51
C ALA A 388 38.65 17.49 -39.89
N LEU A 389 38.37 18.59 -40.59
CA LEU A 389 39.23 19.01 -41.69
C LEU A 389 40.63 19.27 -41.13
N ALA A 390 41.66 18.86 -41.85
CA ALA A 390 43.05 19.08 -41.47
C ALA A 390 43.87 19.63 -42.65
N ASP A 391 45.01 20.27 -42.35
CA ASP A 391 46.00 20.71 -43.33
C ASP A 391 45.43 21.58 -44.48
N LEU A 392 44.62 22.59 -44.16
CA LEU A 392 44.21 23.59 -45.16
C LEU A 392 45.42 24.43 -45.58
N GLN A 393 45.82 24.32 -46.84
CA GLN A 393 46.92 25.09 -47.42
C GLN A 393 46.48 25.86 -48.67
N LEU A 394 47.00 27.07 -48.82
CA LEU A 394 46.88 27.89 -50.02
C LEU A 394 48.23 27.92 -50.73
N THR A 395 48.25 27.49 -51.99
CA THR A 395 49.43 27.55 -52.87
C THR A 395 49.14 28.46 -54.05
N THR A 396 49.98 29.48 -54.28
CA THR A 396 49.87 30.36 -55.44
C THR A 396 50.39 29.64 -56.68
N VAL A 397 49.55 29.47 -57.70
CA VAL A 397 49.91 28.72 -58.92
C VAL A 397 50.32 29.69 -60.03
N GLU A 398 49.54 30.75 -60.27
CA GLU A 398 49.80 31.79 -61.28
C GLU A 398 49.36 33.19 -60.77
N ARG A 399 49.61 34.26 -61.54
CA ARG A 399 49.12 35.61 -61.21
C ARG A 399 47.58 35.57 -61.16
N GLN A 400 47.02 35.71 -59.95
CA GLN A 400 45.58 35.69 -59.63
C GLN A 400 44.89 34.31 -59.56
N GLU A 401 45.66 33.22 -59.49
CA GLU A 401 45.13 31.87 -59.24
C GLU A 401 45.72 31.26 -57.95
N VAL A 402 44.85 30.84 -57.04
CA VAL A 402 45.23 30.16 -55.79
C VAL A 402 44.63 28.77 -55.76
N LYS A 403 45.48 27.76 -55.54
CA LYS A 403 45.06 26.38 -55.31
C LYS A 403 44.92 26.16 -53.81
N VAL A 404 43.71 25.77 -53.41
CA VAL A 404 43.37 25.43 -52.03
C VAL A 404 43.38 23.91 -51.92
N THR A 405 44.12 23.38 -50.95
CA THR A 405 44.21 21.94 -50.67
C THR A 405 43.88 21.67 -49.22
N TRP A 406 43.15 20.59 -48.94
CA TRP A 406 42.82 20.17 -47.58
C TRP A 406 42.84 18.64 -47.48
N LYS A 407 42.98 18.13 -46.26
CA LYS A 407 42.77 16.73 -45.92
C LYS A 407 41.44 16.57 -45.20
N ALA A 408 40.72 15.52 -45.56
CA ALA A 408 39.47 15.15 -44.90
C ALA A 408 39.34 13.64 -44.90
N HIS A 409 38.63 13.13 -43.90
CA HIS A 409 38.17 11.75 -43.87
C HIS A 409 36.91 11.62 -44.73
N GLN A 410 36.75 10.52 -45.47
CA GLN A 410 35.69 10.38 -46.48
C GLN A 410 34.35 9.85 -45.95
N GLU A 411 34.32 9.21 -44.79
CA GLU A 411 33.10 8.62 -44.25
C GLU A 411 32.05 9.68 -43.92
N GLY A 412 30.80 9.46 -44.38
CA GLY A 412 29.65 10.34 -44.12
C GLY A 412 29.63 11.65 -44.91
N LEU A 413 30.72 12.01 -45.58
CA LEU A 413 30.86 13.29 -46.27
C LEU A 413 30.03 13.34 -47.56
N LYS A 414 29.14 14.34 -47.66
CA LYS A 414 28.37 14.61 -48.89
C LYS A 414 29.09 15.55 -49.84
N GLY A 415 29.90 16.47 -49.31
CA GLY A 415 30.71 17.39 -50.11
C GLY A 415 31.44 18.41 -49.24
N TYR A 416 31.94 19.48 -49.86
CA TYR A 416 32.53 20.62 -49.15
C TYR A 416 31.85 21.91 -49.59
N TRP A 417 31.67 22.83 -48.64
CA TRP A 417 31.21 24.18 -48.89
C TRP A 417 32.41 25.13 -48.80
N LEU A 418 32.78 25.69 -49.95
CA LEU A 418 33.81 26.71 -50.04
C LEU A 418 33.17 28.09 -49.98
N SER A 419 33.69 28.96 -49.14
CA SER A 419 33.29 30.37 -49.08
C SER A 419 34.51 31.27 -49.06
N SER A 420 34.60 32.21 -50.01
CA SER A 420 35.65 33.23 -50.03
C SER A 420 35.05 34.61 -49.81
N HIS A 421 35.66 35.38 -48.92
CA HIS A 421 35.24 36.72 -48.56
C HIS A 421 36.39 37.71 -48.84
N SER A 422 36.13 38.73 -49.66
CA SER A 422 37.06 39.85 -49.86
C SER A 422 36.76 40.99 -48.89
N SER A 423 37.81 41.56 -48.28
CA SER A 423 37.72 42.72 -47.37
C SER A 423 37.78 44.08 -48.09
N SER A 424 37.48 44.14 -49.40
CA SER A 424 37.53 45.36 -50.22
C SER A 424 36.25 46.21 -50.15
N SER A 425 36.31 47.46 -50.66
CA SER A 425 35.21 48.45 -50.67
C SER A 425 33.90 48.01 -51.34
N LYS A 426 33.93 46.96 -52.17
CA LYS A 426 32.75 46.16 -52.54
C LYS A 426 32.97 44.73 -52.04
N PRO A 427 32.21 44.25 -51.04
CA PRO A 427 32.33 42.88 -50.57
C PRO A 427 31.80 41.93 -51.64
N PHE A 428 32.66 41.01 -52.07
CA PHE A 428 32.30 39.93 -52.97
C PHE A 428 32.39 38.62 -52.20
N ILE A 429 31.30 37.85 -52.21
CA ILE A 429 31.22 36.52 -51.61
C ILE A 429 31.07 35.53 -52.75
N ALA A 430 32.11 34.75 -52.99
CA ALA A 430 32.00 33.57 -53.84
C ALA A 430 31.75 32.36 -52.96
N SER A 431 30.72 31.59 -53.27
CA SER A 431 30.47 30.29 -52.63
C SER A 431 30.39 29.22 -53.69
N ALA A 432 30.94 28.05 -53.38
CA ALA A 432 30.94 26.92 -54.29
C ALA A 432 30.78 25.63 -53.50
N TYR A 433 29.91 24.75 -54.00
CA TYR A 433 29.80 23.38 -53.52
C TYR A 433 30.77 22.50 -54.28
N LEU A 434 31.51 21.67 -53.55
CA LEU A 434 32.45 20.72 -54.12
C LEU A 434 32.03 19.28 -53.76
N PRO A 435 32.17 18.33 -54.70
CA PRO A 435 31.86 16.94 -54.43
C PRO A 435 32.79 16.35 -53.35
N PRO A 436 32.40 15.24 -52.71
CA PRO A 436 33.14 14.66 -51.58
C PRO A 436 34.50 14.07 -51.99
N THR A 437 34.71 13.84 -53.29
CA THR A 437 35.99 13.41 -53.87
C THR A 437 37.00 14.54 -54.04
N SER A 438 36.57 15.81 -53.96
CA SER A 438 37.47 16.96 -54.12
C SER A 438 38.38 17.13 -52.90
N ARG A 439 39.70 17.03 -53.13
CA ARG A 439 40.74 17.36 -52.13
C ARG A 439 41.47 18.67 -52.40
N SER A 440 41.15 19.28 -53.55
CA SER A 440 41.69 20.58 -53.94
C SER A 440 40.75 21.27 -54.91
N THR A 441 40.79 22.60 -54.92
CA THR A 441 40.12 23.43 -55.91
C THR A 441 41.00 24.61 -56.31
N ARG A 442 40.75 25.17 -57.49
CA ARG A 442 41.45 26.36 -57.97
C ARG A 442 40.49 27.54 -57.97
N LEU A 443 40.93 28.62 -57.35
CA LEU A 443 40.19 29.87 -57.27
C LEU A 443 40.86 30.91 -58.17
N THR A 444 40.15 31.30 -59.23
CA THR A 444 40.57 32.39 -60.14
C THR A 444 39.90 33.69 -59.73
N ARG A 445 40.58 34.84 -59.94
CA ARG A 445 40.04 36.20 -59.69
C ARG A 445 39.80 36.52 -58.21
N LEU A 446 40.64 35.99 -57.31
CA LEU A 446 40.62 36.37 -55.89
C LEU A 446 41.19 37.79 -55.71
N ALA A 447 40.47 38.63 -54.96
CA ALA A 447 40.96 39.93 -54.54
C ALA A 447 42.08 39.78 -53.48
N PRO A 448 43.00 40.76 -53.36
CA PRO A 448 44.03 40.75 -52.32
C PRO A 448 43.40 40.64 -50.92
N SER A 449 44.02 39.83 -50.03
CA SER A 449 43.57 39.64 -48.64
C SER A 449 42.20 38.93 -48.48
N SER A 450 41.82 38.10 -49.45
CA SER A 450 40.59 37.30 -49.34
C SER A 450 40.74 36.19 -48.30
N ARG A 451 39.75 36.05 -47.40
CA ARG A 451 39.63 34.92 -46.47
C ARG A 451 38.88 33.79 -47.13
N VAL A 452 39.51 32.62 -47.23
CA VAL A 452 38.92 31.42 -47.82
C VAL A 452 38.64 30.42 -46.71
N CYS A 453 37.40 29.94 -46.65
CA CYS A 453 36.96 28.93 -45.69
C CYS A 453 36.44 27.70 -46.44
N VAL A 454 36.83 26.52 -45.97
CA VAL A 454 36.33 25.22 -46.42
C VAL A 454 35.60 24.59 -45.23
N SER A 455 34.36 24.20 -45.43
CA SER A 455 33.60 23.42 -44.45
C SER A 455 33.16 22.09 -45.05
N PRO A 456 33.18 21.00 -44.30
CA PRO A 456 32.60 19.75 -44.74
C PRO A 456 31.07 19.83 -44.68
N VAL A 457 30.39 19.18 -45.63
CA VAL A 457 28.92 19.10 -45.71
C VAL A 457 28.50 17.65 -45.55
N TYR A 458 27.59 17.41 -44.62
CA TYR A 458 27.04 16.08 -44.28
C TYR A 458 25.54 16.05 -44.55
N GLY A 459 24.89 14.90 -44.32
CA GLY A 459 23.45 14.75 -44.59
C GLY A 459 22.54 15.68 -43.77
N TRP A 460 23.00 16.14 -42.61
CA TRP A 460 22.19 16.85 -41.60
C TRP A 460 22.59 18.32 -41.45
N GLY A 461 23.68 18.77 -42.12
CA GLY A 461 24.16 20.14 -42.03
C GLY A 461 25.62 20.34 -42.43
N ARG A 462 26.10 21.58 -42.26
CA ARG A 462 27.49 22.01 -42.49
C ARG A 462 28.28 21.84 -41.18
N GLY A 463 29.39 21.10 -41.23
CA GLY A 463 30.31 20.97 -40.09
C GLY A 463 31.25 22.16 -39.95
N ASP A 464 32.02 22.19 -38.85
CA ASP A 464 32.99 23.25 -38.58
C ASP A 464 34.04 23.34 -39.70
N GLY A 465 34.25 24.56 -40.20
CA GLY A 465 35.16 24.83 -41.31
C GLY A 465 36.53 25.32 -40.89
N LEU A 466 37.54 25.02 -41.70
CA LEU A 466 38.86 25.66 -41.62
C LEU A 466 38.86 26.91 -42.50
N CYS A 467 39.47 27.98 -41.99
CA CYS A 467 39.66 29.22 -42.75
C CYS A 467 41.13 29.61 -42.78
N CYS A 468 41.60 30.07 -43.93
CA CYS A 468 42.91 30.69 -44.09
C CYS A 468 42.81 31.96 -44.94
N THR A 469 43.65 32.94 -44.65
CA THR A 469 43.74 34.20 -45.39
C THR A 469 44.85 34.13 -46.42
N ALA A 470 44.56 34.55 -47.65
CA ALA A 470 45.58 34.65 -48.70
C ALA A 470 46.37 35.96 -48.52
N GLU A 471 47.56 35.88 -47.92
CA GLU A 471 48.48 37.01 -47.80
C GLU A 471 49.44 37.09 -49.00
N ARG A 472 49.70 38.30 -49.52
CA ARG A 472 50.76 38.50 -50.52
C ARG A 472 52.10 38.48 -49.80
N HIS A 473 52.96 37.51 -50.12
CA HIS A 473 54.40 37.70 -49.96
C HIS A 473 54.88 38.74 -50.98
N THR A 474 54.94 40.00 -50.60
CA THR A 474 55.83 40.97 -51.25
C THR A 474 57.26 40.69 -50.79
N ARG A 475 58.00 39.87 -51.55
CA ARG A 475 59.47 39.83 -51.50
C ARG A 475 60.03 40.24 -52.84
N TRP A 476 60.54 41.47 -52.92
CA TRP A 476 61.77 41.94 -53.59
C TRP A 476 62.04 43.31 -52.91
N LEU A 477 62.90 43.39 -51.88
CA LEU A 477 64.31 43.78 -51.94
C LEU A 477 64.61 44.88 -52.99
N SER A 478 64.97 46.05 -52.46
CA SER A 478 65.60 47.25 -53.06
C SER A 478 64.94 47.91 -54.26
#